data_AF-A0A2S9GDE6-F1
#
_entry.id   AF-A0A2S9GDE6-F1
#
_cell.length_a   1.000
_cell.length_b   1.000
_cell.length_c   1.000
_cell.angle_alpha   90.00
_cell.angle_beta   90.00
_cell.angle_gamma   90.00
#
_symmetry.space_group_name_H-M   'P 1'
#
loop_
_entity.id
_entity.type
_entity.pdbx_description
1 polymer ?
#
loop_
_entity_poly.entity_id
_entity_poly.type
_entity_poly.pdbx_seq_one_letter_code
_entity_poly.pdbx_strand_id
1 'polypeptide(L)'
;IAHIGGSIYAFECPLLLGTQAVLMQRWDADAAVALMLEHRCTHMAGATPFLSGLLAAAERAGTRLPDLKVFICGGASVPPSLIHR
;
A
#
# COMPACT_ATOMS: atom_id res chain seq x y z
N ILE A 1 8.71 -12.51 0.48
CA ILE A 1 7.52 -12.51 1.38
C ILE A 1 7.72 -13.63 2.38
N ALA A 2 7.83 -13.31 3.67
CA ALA A 2 8.14 -14.28 4.72
C ALA A 2 7.19 -14.16 5.94
N HIS A 3 6.11 -13.39 5.80
CA HIS A 3 5.13 -13.12 6.86
C HIS A 3 3.74 -13.41 6.32
N ILE A 4 2.87 -14.01 7.14
CA ILE A 4 1.54 -14.48 6.73
C ILE A 4 0.69 -13.39 6.07
N GLY A 5 0.70 -12.17 6.62
CA GLY A 5 -0.01 -11.04 6.02
C GLY A 5 0.48 -10.72 4.60
N GLY A 6 1.78 -10.86 4.34
CA GLY A 6 2.32 -10.69 3.00
C GLY A 6 1.85 -11.79 2.05
N SER A 7 1.81 -13.05 2.51
CA SER A 7 1.35 -14.18 1.68
C SER A 7 -0.13 -14.05 1.31
N ILE A 8 -0.98 -13.66 2.26
CA ILE A 8 -2.42 -13.47 2.05
C ILE A 8 -2.66 -12.42 0.96
N TYR A 9 -2.09 -11.21 1.12
CA TYR A 9 -2.38 -10.11 0.18
C TYR A 9 -1.64 -10.21 -1.15
N ALA A 10 -0.49 -10.90 -1.21
CA ALA A 10 0.29 -11.03 -2.44
C ALA A 10 -0.05 -12.26 -3.28
N PHE A 11 -0.59 -13.33 -2.67
CA PHE A 11 -0.83 -14.59 -3.37
C PHE A 11 -2.27 -15.07 -3.21
N GLU A 12 -2.75 -15.28 -1.98
CA GLU A 12 -4.05 -15.92 -1.74
C GLU A 12 -5.21 -15.04 -2.23
N CYS A 13 -5.26 -13.77 -1.84
CA CYS A 13 -6.30 -12.85 -2.28
C CYS A 13 -6.30 -12.65 -3.81
N PRO A 14 -5.17 -12.36 -4.47
CA PRO A 14 -5.09 -12.30 -5.93
C PRO A 14 -5.61 -13.56 -6.62
N LEU A 15 -5.17 -14.73 -6.16
CA LEU A 15 -5.56 -16.01 -6.76
C LEU A 15 -7.05 -16.32 -6.56
N LEU A 16 -7.56 -16.15 -5.34
CA LEU A 16 -8.94 -16.51 -4.98
C LEU A 16 -9.97 -15.51 -5.49
N LEU A 17 -9.61 -14.23 -5.58
CA LEU A 17 -10.52 -13.14 -5.97
C LEU A 17 -10.34 -12.71 -7.43
N GLY A 18 -9.39 -13.31 -8.17
CA GLY A 18 -9.08 -12.93 -9.54
C GLY A 18 -8.55 -11.49 -9.66
N THR A 19 -7.83 -11.01 -8.65
CA THR A 19 -7.27 -9.65 -8.61
C THR A 19 -5.78 -9.64 -8.96
N GLN A 20 -5.25 -8.45 -9.27
CA GLN A 20 -3.84 -8.28 -9.61
C GLN A 20 -3.00 -8.01 -8.36
N ALA A 21 -1.87 -8.72 -8.23
CA ALA A 21 -0.83 -8.38 -7.26
C ALA A 21 0.23 -7.48 -7.92
N VAL A 22 0.45 -6.31 -7.34
CA VAL A 22 1.58 -5.42 -7.73
C VAL A 22 2.66 -5.56 -6.67
N LEU A 23 3.80 -6.16 -7.04
CA LEU A 23 4.88 -6.50 -6.13
C LEU A 23 6.09 -5.60 -6.35
N MET A 24 6.72 -5.19 -5.25
CA MET A 24 7.91 -4.37 -5.27
C MET A 24 9.02 -5.07 -4.48
N GLN A 25 10.15 -5.34 -5.12
CA GLN A 25 11.26 -6.09 -4.52
C GLN A 25 11.91 -5.32 -3.36
N ARG A 26 12.05 -4.00 -3.51
CA ARG A 26 12.57 -3.09 -2.49
C ARG A 26 11.68 -1.87 -2.41
N TRP A 27 11.26 -1.53 -1.20
CA TRP A 27 10.39 -0.38 -0.96
C TRP A 27 11.03 0.94 -1.44
N ASP A 28 10.27 1.66 -2.27
CA ASP A 28 10.49 3.03 -2.69
C ASP A 28 9.12 3.71 -2.76
N ALA A 29 8.95 4.81 -2.00
CA ALA A 29 7.64 5.43 -1.85
C ALA A 29 7.16 6.16 -3.11
N ASP A 30 8.07 6.78 -3.86
CA ASP A 30 7.72 7.52 -5.07
C ASP A 30 7.37 6.53 -6.20
N ALA A 31 8.15 5.45 -6.34
CA ALA A 31 7.82 4.36 -7.25
C ALA A 31 6.50 3.67 -6.87
N ALA A 32 6.20 3.54 -5.58
CA ALA A 32 4.94 2.96 -5.13
C ALA A 32 3.74 3.81 -5.56
N VAL A 33 3.82 5.14 -5.40
CA VAL A 33 2.77 6.06 -5.88
C VAL A 33 2.56 5.93 -7.38
N ALA A 34 3.64 5.89 -8.16
CA ALA A 34 3.56 5.73 -9.62
C ALA A 34 2.84 4.41 -10.00
N LEU A 35 3.26 3.29 -9.42
CA LEU A 35 2.64 1.97 -9.64
C LEU A 35 1.17 1.95 -9.22
N MET A 36 0.82 2.62 -8.12
CA MET A 36 -0.56 2.67 -7.63
C MET A 36 -1.48 3.44 -8.59
N LEU A 37 -0.99 4.53 -9.19
CA LEU A 37 -1.73 5.28 -10.20
C LEU A 37 -1.85 4.51 -11.52
N GLU A 38 -0.76 3.89 -11.97
CA GLU A 38 -0.71 3.10 -13.21
C GLU A 38 -1.66 1.89 -13.14
N HIS A 39 -1.59 1.13 -12.05
CA HIS A 39 -2.38 -0.10 -11.89
C HIS A 39 -3.70 0.10 -11.15
N ARG A 40 -4.05 1.35 -10.83
CA ARG A 40 -5.31 1.70 -10.13
C ARG A 40 -5.48 0.89 -8.84
N CYS A 41 -4.40 0.79 -8.05
CA CYS A 41 -4.35 -0.04 -6.85
C CYS A 41 -5.42 0.38 -5.84
N THR A 42 -6.29 -0.56 -5.48
CA THR A 42 -7.42 -0.30 -4.57
C THR A 42 -7.13 -0.65 -3.11
N HIS A 43 -6.14 -1.52 -2.88
CA HIS A 43 -5.77 -2.03 -1.57
C HIS A 43 -4.24 -2.04 -1.47
N MET A 44 -3.72 -1.68 -0.30
CA MET A 44 -2.31 -1.85 0.03
C MET A 44 -2.18 -2.38 1.45
N ALA A 45 -1.28 -3.33 1.66
CA ALA A 45 -0.95 -3.85 2.98
C ALA A 45 0.53 -3.59 3.29
N GLY A 46 0.80 -3.05 4.47
CA GLY A 46 2.16 -2.70 4.87
C GLY A 46 2.27 -2.30 6.34
N ALA A 47 3.50 -2.09 6.81
CA ALA A 47 3.73 -1.55 8.15
C ALA A 47 3.48 -0.04 8.18
N THR A 48 3.15 0.51 9.35
CA THR A 48 2.88 1.94 9.56
C THR A 48 3.95 2.90 8.99
N PRO A 49 5.26 2.60 9.03
CA PRO A 49 6.27 3.45 8.38
C PRO A 49 6.09 3.59 6.87
N PHE A 50 5.59 2.56 6.18
CA PHE A 50 5.31 2.63 4.75
C PHE A 50 4.11 3.52 4.45
N LEU A 51 3.10 3.56 5.31
CA LEU A 51 1.99 4.50 5.18
C LEU A 51 2.48 5.95 5.23
N SER A 52 3.32 6.28 6.23
CA SER A 52 3.87 7.63 6.36
C SER A 52 4.68 8.05 5.12
N GLY A 53 5.53 7.15 4.62
CA GLY A 53 6.33 7.36 3.41
C GLY A 53 5.46 7.53 2.16
N LEU A 54 4.44 6.68 2.00
CA LEU A 54 3.49 6.74 0.88
C LEU A 54 2.72 8.07 0.87
N LEU A 55 2.19 8.51 2.02
CA LEU A 55 1.49 9.79 2.13
C LEU A 55 2.39 10.97 1.77
N ALA A 56 3.64 10.97 2.22
CA ALA A 56 4.62 11.99 1.85
C ALA A 56 4.95 11.98 0.35
N ALA A 57 5.06 10.80 -0.28
CA ALA A 57 5.27 10.69 -1.72
C ALA A 57 4.05 11.15 -2.52
N ALA A 58 2.84 10.78 -2.08
CA ALA A 58 1.59 11.20 -2.73
C ALA A 58 1.43 12.72 -2.69
N GLU A 59 1.77 13.34 -1.56
CA GLU A 59 1.79 14.80 -1.41
C GLU A 59 2.78 15.47 -2.37
N ARG A 60 4.02 14.96 -2.48
CA ARG A 60 5.01 15.45 -3.45
C ARG A 60 4.53 15.29 -4.89
N ALA A 61 3.86 14.20 -5.21
CA ALA A 61 3.30 13.91 -6.53
C ALA A 61 1.98 14.66 -6.82
N GLY A 62 1.46 15.44 -5.86
CA GLY A 62 0.21 16.19 -6.02
C GLY A 62 -1.03 15.30 -6.16
N THR A 63 -1.00 14.07 -5.64
CA THR A 63 -2.11 13.11 -5.73
C THR A 63 -2.68 12.77 -4.37
N ARG A 64 -3.94 12.31 -4.37
CA ARG A 64 -4.61 11.71 -3.20
C ARG A 64 -4.83 10.21 -3.38
N LEU A 65 -4.21 9.59 -4.39
CA LEU A 65 -4.38 8.17 -4.73
C LEU A 65 -5.88 7.80 -4.87
N PRO A 66 -6.58 8.32 -5.88
CA PRO A 66 -8.05 8.32 -5.92
C PRO A 66 -8.69 6.93 -5.94
N ASP A 67 -7.96 5.91 -6.39
CA ASP A 67 -8.44 4.53 -6.44
C ASP A 67 -8.18 3.76 -5.13
N LEU A 68 -7.30 4.26 -4.25
CA LEU A 68 -6.96 3.60 -3.00
C LEU A 68 -8.14 3.69 -2.03
N LYS A 69 -8.71 2.53 -1.69
CA LYS A 69 -9.85 2.41 -0.78
C LYS A 69 -9.44 2.08 0.63
N VAL A 70 -8.37 1.30 0.79
CA VAL A 70 -7.91 0.85 2.10
C VAL A 70 -6.40 0.65 2.14
N PHE A 71 -5.79 1.17 3.20
CA PHE A 71 -4.43 0.83 3.61
C PHE A 71 -4.50 -0.01 4.88
N ILE A 72 -4.03 -1.25 4.80
CA ILE A 72 -4.06 -2.21 5.90
C ILE A 72 -2.72 -2.13 6.63
N CYS A 73 -2.74 -1.51 7.80
CA CYS A 73 -1.59 -1.48 8.71
C CYS A 73 -1.60 -2.72 9.60
N GLY A 74 -0.51 -3.48 9.60
CA GLY A 74 -0.31 -4.62 10.50
C GLY A 74 0.97 -4.51 11.32
N GLY A 75 0.96 -5.08 12.52
CA GLY A 75 2.17 -5.29 13.34
C GLY A 75 2.59 -4.13 14.26
N ALA A 76 1.95 -2.96 14.18
CA ALA A 76 2.16 -1.85 15.12
C ALA A 76 0.93 -0.92 15.17
N SER A 77 0.82 -0.12 16.23
CA SER A 77 -0.21 0.93 16.33
C SER A 77 -0.02 1.99 15.23
N VAL A 78 -1.14 2.51 14.72
CA VAL A 78 -1.15 3.64 13.78
C VAL A 78 -1.37 4.94 14.57
N PRO A 79 -0.42 5.89 14.55
CA PRO A 79 -0.62 7.20 15.18
C PRO A 79 -1.86 7.90 14.62
N PRO A 80 -2.73 8.50 15.46
CA PRO A 80 -3.92 9.21 14.98
C PRO A 80 -3.61 10.32 13.96
N SER A 81 -2.45 10.95 14.08
CA SER A 81 -1.99 12.00 13.15
C SER A 81 -1.82 11.51 11.71
N LEU A 82 -1.58 10.22 11.47
CA LEU A 82 -1.51 9.66 10.13
C LEU A 82 -2.89 9.32 9.54
N ILE A 83 -3.92 9.20 10.38
CA ILE A 83 -5.29 8.87 9.95
C ILE A 83 -6.00 10.12 9.42
N HIS A 84 -5.66 11.30 9.95
CA HIS A 84 -6.31 12.58 9.62
C HIS A 84 -5.59 13.39 8.53
N ARG A 85 -4.62 12.81 7.84
CA ARG A 85 -3.76 13.48 6.86
C ARG A 85 -4.18 13.12 5.43
#